data_AF-A0A105TRF2-F1
#
_entry.id   AF-A0A105TRF2-F1
#
_cell.length_a   1.000
_cell.length_b   1.000
_cell.length_c   1.000
_cell.angle_alpha   90.00
_cell.angle_beta   90.00
_cell.angle_gamma   90.00
#
_symmetry.space_group_name_H-M   'P 1'
#
loop_
_entity.id
_entity.type
_entity.pdbx_description
1 polymer ?
#
loop_
_entity_poly.entity_id
_entity_poly.type
_entity_poly.pdbx_seq_one_letter_code
_entity_poly.pdbx_strand_id
1 'polypeptide(L)'
;MVIVLALIIFLTLLPIIKVDISSQSRGVIRSKTDNVPVTSIVSGRVTWLFLRNNAIVKKGDTLIKISKLSLDADKKTQDTLSRSVSSLLKDINNLLLNRVSHLATSTAREDFF
;
A
#
# COMPACT_ATOMS: atom_id res chain seq x y z
N MET A 1 36.26 -28.60 -70.85
CA MET A 1 35.56 -29.63 -70.05
C MET A 1 35.79 -29.47 -68.56
N VAL A 2 37.04 -29.38 -68.09
CA VAL A 2 37.39 -29.23 -66.66
C VAL A 2 36.76 -27.99 -65.99
N ILE A 3 36.74 -26.85 -66.69
CA ILE A 3 36.17 -25.59 -66.17
C ILE A 3 34.65 -25.69 -65.95
N VAL A 4 33.95 -26.35 -66.88
CA VAL A 4 32.49 -26.56 -66.79
C VAL A 4 32.16 -27.48 -65.62
N LEU A 5 32.98 -28.52 -65.41
CA LEU A 5 32.82 -29.46 -64.31
C LEU A 5 33.06 -28.80 -62.94
N ALA A 6 34.07 -27.94 -62.83
CA ALA A 6 34.34 -27.17 -61.62
C ALA A 6 33.19 -26.22 -61.25
N LEU A 7 32.56 -25.60 -62.24
CA LEU A 7 31.42 -24.70 -62.04
C LEU A 7 30.19 -25.43 -61.47
N ILE A 8 29.91 -26.63 -61.99
CA ILE A 8 28.78 -27.47 -61.54
C ILE A 8 29.01 -27.94 -60.09
N ILE A 9 30.24 -28.36 -59.76
CA ILE A 9 30.60 -28.80 -58.40
C ILE A 9 30.47 -27.64 -57.40
N PHE A 10 30.85 -26.43 -57.78
CA PHE A 10 30.72 -25.25 -56.91
C PHE A 10 29.25 -24.90 -56.62
N LEU A 11 28.39 -25.00 -57.64
CA LEU A 11 26.96 -24.69 -57.51
C LEU A 11 26.21 -25.70 -56.64
N THR A 12 26.60 -26.98 -56.69
CA THR A 12 26.00 -28.04 -55.86
C THR A 12 26.52 -28.05 -54.42
N LEU A 13 27.72 -27.50 -54.17
CA LEU A 13 28.26 -27.34 -52.82
C LEU A 13 27.58 -26.22 -52.03
N LEU A 14 27.09 -25.17 -52.70
CA LEU A 14 26.50 -24.00 -52.06
C LEU A 14 25.30 -24.31 -51.13
N PRO A 15 24.31 -25.15 -51.49
CA PRO A 15 23.19 -25.49 -50.59
C PRO A 15 23.55 -26.52 -49.51
N ILE A 16 24.69 -27.21 -49.63
CA ILE A 16 25.19 -28.17 -48.63
C ILE A 16 25.82 -27.44 -47.45
N ILE A 17 26.37 -26.26 -47.68
CA ILE A 17 26.89 -25.39 -46.62
C ILE A 17 25.68 -24.77 -45.92
N LYS A 18 25.29 -25.35 -44.79
CA LYS A 18 24.28 -24.75 -43.92
C LYS A 18 24.81 -23.43 -43.40
N VAL A 19 24.34 -22.34 -44.01
CA VAL A 19 24.53 -21.00 -43.47
C VAL A 19 23.59 -20.89 -42.28
N ASP A 20 24.11 -21.16 -41.08
CA ASP A 20 23.38 -20.92 -39.84
C ASP A 20 23.10 -19.42 -39.73
N ILE A 21 21.89 -19.01 -40.11
CA ILE A 21 21.38 -17.69 -39.77
C ILE A 21 21.11 -17.72 -38.26
N SER A 22 22.12 -17.35 -37.50
CA SER A 22 21.96 -17.02 -36.09
C SER A 22 21.13 -15.74 -36.04
N SER A 23 19.80 -15.89 -35.97
CA SER A 23 18.91 -14.78 -35.64
C SER A 23 19.11 -14.46 -34.16
N GLN A 24 20.22 -13.78 -33.86
CA GLN A 24 20.44 -13.18 -32.56
C GLN A 24 19.53 -11.96 -32.45
N SER A 25 18.26 -12.22 -32.13
CA SER A 25 17.39 -11.18 -31.62
C SER A 25 17.99 -10.69 -30.30
N ARG A 26 18.42 -9.43 -30.26
CA ARG A 26 18.80 -8.76 -29.02
C ARG A 26 17.53 -8.58 -28.20
N GLY A 27 17.19 -9.58 -27.40
CA GLY A 27 16.16 -9.46 -26.38
C GLY A 27 16.64 -8.49 -25.31
N VAL A 28 15.97 -7.34 -25.17
CA VAL A 28 16.25 -6.41 -24.07
C VAL A 28 15.54 -6.93 -22.82
N ILE A 29 16.32 -7.27 -21.79
CA ILE A 29 15.80 -7.62 -20.48
C ILE A 29 15.32 -6.31 -19.83
N ARG A 30 14.01 -6.06 -19.88
CA ARG A 30 13.37 -4.93 -19.20
C ARG A 30 12.67 -5.42 -17.95
N SER A 31 12.85 -4.72 -16.84
CA SER A 31 12.07 -4.95 -15.62
C SER A 31 10.57 -4.81 -15.93
N LYS A 32 9.78 -5.83 -15.58
CA LYS A 32 8.32 -5.86 -15.80
C LYS A 32 7.56 -4.78 -15.01
N THR A 33 8.22 -4.19 -14.01
CA THR A 33 7.66 -3.18 -13.12
C THR A 33 8.55 -1.95 -13.14
N ASP A 34 7.96 -0.81 -13.47
CA ASP A 34 8.57 0.50 -13.30
C ASP A 34 8.76 0.84 -11.82
N ASN A 35 9.67 1.77 -11.53
CA ASN A 35 9.86 2.28 -10.18
C ASN A 35 8.58 2.98 -9.71
N VAL A 36 7.83 2.35 -8.80
CA VAL A 36 6.61 2.91 -8.22
C VAL A 36 6.98 3.71 -6.97
N PRO A 37 6.79 5.04 -6.95
CA PRO A 37 7.00 5.82 -5.74
C PRO A 37 5.95 5.44 -4.69
N VAL A 38 6.40 4.95 -3.53
CA VAL A 38 5.51 4.64 -2.40
C VAL A 38 5.33 5.93 -1.59
N THR A 39 4.18 6.58 -1.75
CA THR A 39 3.81 7.78 -0.98
C THR A 39 2.85 7.42 0.15
N SER A 40 3.03 8.06 1.31
CA SER A 40 2.07 7.97 2.41
C SER A 40 0.97 9.01 2.21
N ILE A 41 -0.29 8.61 2.37
CA ILE A 41 -1.46 9.51 2.35
C ILE A 41 -1.50 10.38 3.62
N VAL A 42 -0.88 9.91 4.70
CA VAL A 42 -0.84 10.64 5.97
C VAL A 42 0.49 11.34 6.15
N SER A 43 0.43 12.64 6.46
CA SER A 43 1.58 13.44 6.87
C SER A 43 1.76 13.32 8.38
N GLY A 44 2.96 12.97 8.82
CA GLY A 44 3.29 12.81 10.23
C GLY A 44 4.76 12.49 10.45
N ARG A 45 5.21 12.48 11.71
CA ARG A 45 6.61 12.18 12.05
C ARG A 45 6.89 10.69 11.85
N VAL A 46 7.87 10.35 11.02
CA VAL A 46 8.32 8.96 10.84
C VAL A 46 8.95 8.48 12.15
N THR A 47 8.38 7.42 12.75
CA THR A 47 8.89 6.82 13.99
C THR A 47 9.81 5.64 13.69
N TRP A 48 9.56 4.96 12.57
CA TRP A 48 10.33 3.79 12.19
C TRP A 48 10.39 3.67 10.66
N LEU A 49 11.59 3.40 10.14
CA LEU A 49 11.88 3.27 8.73
C LEU A 49 12.62 1.95 8.49
N PHE A 50 12.01 1.07 7.70
CA PHE A 50 12.60 -0.20 7.26
C PHE A 50 12.66 -0.22 5.74
N LEU A 51 13.31 0.80 5.19
CA LEU A 51 13.51 0.96 3.76
C LEU A 51 14.99 1.26 3.53
N ARG A 52 15.66 0.37 2.80
CA ARG A 52 17.08 0.50 2.40
C ARG A 52 17.17 0.27 0.90
N ASN A 53 18.16 0.89 0.25
CA ASN A 53 18.41 0.67 -1.17
C ASN A 53 18.68 -0.81 -1.44
N ASN A 54 18.05 -1.34 -2.49
CA ASN A 54 18.11 -2.74 -2.91
C ASN A 54 17.56 -3.76 -1.88
N ALA A 55 16.77 -3.32 -0.89
CA ALA A 55 16.08 -4.23 0.00
C ALA A 55 15.00 -5.01 -0.76
N ILE A 56 14.98 -6.33 -0.58
CA ILE A 56 13.91 -7.19 -1.11
C ILE A 56 12.72 -7.07 -0.17
N VAL A 57 11.60 -6.57 -0.68
CA VAL A 57 10.35 -6.37 0.08
C VAL A 57 9.23 -7.18 -0.56
N LYS A 58 8.34 -7.76 0.25
CA LYS A 58 7.18 -8.50 -0.22
C LYS A 58 5.91 -7.68 -0.01
N LYS A 59 4.87 -8.02 -0.77
CA LYS A 59 3.55 -7.40 -0.64
C LYS A 59 3.02 -7.67 0.79
N GLY A 60 2.73 -6.60 1.53
CA GLY A 60 2.23 -6.67 2.91
C GLY A 60 3.25 -6.30 3.97
N ASP A 61 4.53 -6.13 3.61
CA ASP A 61 5.55 -5.72 4.57
C ASP A 61 5.35 -4.26 5.01
N THR A 62 5.58 -4.00 6.29
CA THR A 62 5.55 -2.64 6.82
C THR A 62 6.89 -1.97 6.55
N LEU A 63 6.90 -0.98 5.67
CA LEU A 63 8.13 -0.26 5.30
C LEU A 63 8.36 1.00 6.13
N ILE A 64 7.27 1.65 6.56
CA ILE A 64 7.29 2.92 7.28
C ILE A 64 6.22 2.86 8.37
N LYS A 65 6.57 3.24 9.60
CA LYS A 65 5.58 3.55 10.65
C LYS A 65 5.66 5.04 10.98
N ILE A 66 4.52 5.71 10.83
CA ILE A 66 4.34 7.12 11.13
C ILE A 66 3.69 7.23 12.52
N SER A 67 4.16 8.14 13.35
CA SER A 67 3.63 8.35 14.71
C SER A 67 2.16 8.73 14.64
N LYS A 68 1.30 8.02 15.36
CA LYS A 68 -0.14 8.32 15.48
C LYS A 68 -0.47 9.25 16.65
N LEU A 69 0.51 10.00 17.18
CA LEU A 69 0.35 10.74 18.44
C LEU A 69 -0.84 11.71 18.43
N SER A 70 -1.09 12.38 17.31
CA SER A 70 -2.27 13.23 17.10
C SER A 70 -3.56 12.42 16.91
N LEU A 71 -3.52 11.37 16.09
CA LEU A 71 -4.67 10.49 15.82
C LEU A 71 -5.20 9.78 17.07
N ASP A 72 -4.32 9.34 17.97
CA ASP A 72 -4.73 8.68 19.22
C ASP A 72 -5.32 9.67 20.23
N ALA A 73 -4.83 10.92 20.24
CA ALA A 73 -5.40 11.99 21.06
C ALA A 73 -6.79 12.41 20.56
N ASP A 74 -6.96 12.55 19.24
CA ASP A 74 -8.24 12.87 18.62
C ASP A 74 -9.26 11.75 18.85
N LYS A 75 -8.85 10.50 18.66
CA LYS A 75 -9.71 9.33 18.94
C LYS A 75 -10.14 9.27 20.40
N LYS A 76 -9.21 9.51 21.34
CA LYS A 76 -9.52 9.51 22.77
C LYS A 76 -10.52 10.62 23.12
N THR A 77 -10.35 11.81 22.54
CA THR A 77 -11.26 12.94 22.75
C THR A 77 -12.65 12.63 22.19
N GLN A 78 -12.73 12.06 20.99
CA GLN A 78 -13.98 11.67 20.35
C GLN A 78 -14.71 10.55 21.13
N ASP A 79 -13.97 9.55 21.61
CA ASP A 79 -14.53 8.48 22.45
C ASP A 79 -15.07 9.03 23.78
N THR A 80 -14.36 9.98 24.41
CA THR A 80 -14.85 10.62 25.64
C THR A 80 -16.10 11.44 25.39
N LEU A 81 -16.14 12.21 24.30
CA LEU A 81 -17.30 13.02 23.94
C LEU A 81 -18.52 12.14 23.66
N SER A 82 -18.35 11.06 22.88
CA SER A 82 -19.43 10.12 22.56
C SER A 82 -20.02 9.47 23.82
N ARG A 83 -19.16 9.05 24.76
CA ARG A 83 -19.60 8.49 26.04
C ARG A 83 -20.38 9.50 26.88
N SER A 84 -19.89 10.74 26.97
CA SER A 84 -20.58 11.81 27.70
C SER A 84 -21.94 12.13 27.09
N VAL A 85 -22.03 12.23 25.75
CA VAL A 85 -23.32 12.47 25.05
C VAL A 85 -24.30 11.32 25.28
N SER A 86 -23.83 10.06 25.24
CA SER A 86 -24.68 8.90 25.51
C SER A 86 -25.19 8.89 26.96
N SER A 87 -24.33 9.24 27.92
CA SER A 87 -24.72 9.38 29.33
C SER A 87 -25.75 10.48 29.53
N LEU A 88 -25.55 11.64 28.91
CA LEU A 88 -26.49 12.76 28.97
C LEU A 88 -27.85 12.40 28.35
N LEU A 89 -27.86 11.74 27.18
CA LEU A 89 -29.09 11.31 26.54
C LEU A 89 -29.85 10.30 27.42
N LYS A 90 -29.12 9.38 28.06
CA LYS A 90 -29.70 8.44 29.02
C LYS A 90 -30.31 9.17 30.22
N ASP A 91 -29.63 10.17 30.75
CA ASP A 91 -30.14 10.98 31.86
C ASP A 91 -31.37 11.81 31.46
N ILE A 92 -31.38 12.44 30.27
CA ILE A 92 -32.55 13.15 29.72
C ILE A 92 -33.74 12.21 29.56
N ASN A 93 -33.52 10.98 29.08
CA ASN A 93 -34.58 9.99 28.95
C ASN A 93 -35.13 9.57 30.33
N ASN A 94 -34.26 9.43 31.33
CA ASN A 94 -34.68 9.15 32.71
C ASN A 94 -35.47 10.31 33.34
N LEU A 95 -35.13 11.57 33.00
CA LEU A 95 -35.86 12.77 33.41
C LEU A 95 -37.25 12.83 32.79
N LEU A 96 -37.39 12.53 31.50
CA LEU A 96 -38.68 12.42 30.80
C LEU A 96 -39.59 11.35 31.42
N LEU A 97 -39.00 10.27 31.95
CA LEU A 97 -39.71 9.19 32.65
C LEU A 97 -39.94 9.47 34.15
N ASN A 98 -39.68 10.70 34.61
CA ASN A 98 -39.87 11.18 35.98
C ASN A 98 -39.10 10.37 37.05
N ARG A 99 -37.96 9.76 36.67
CA ARG A 99 -37.08 8.99 37.58
C ARG A 99 -35.84 9.79 37.95
N VAL A 100 -36.02 10.75 38.86
CA VAL A 100 -34.99 11.69 39.33
C VAL A 100 -33.98 11.11 40.33
N SER A 101 -34.13 9.87 40.78
CA SER A 101 -33.29 9.29 41.84
C SER A 101 -31.94 8.73 41.37
N HIS A 102 -31.65 8.67 40.07
CA HIS A 102 -30.47 7.98 39.53
C HIS A 102 -29.80 8.71 38.34
N LEU A 103 -29.63 10.03 38.44
CA LEU A 103 -28.88 10.80 37.43
C LEU A 103 -27.37 10.60 37.58
N ALA A 104 -26.68 10.24 36.50
CA ALA A 104 -25.25 9.94 36.51
C ALA A 104 -24.36 11.17 36.20
N THR A 105 -24.88 12.16 35.48
CA THR A 105 -24.14 13.35 35.01
C THR A 105 -24.31 14.53 35.96
N SER A 106 -23.21 15.21 36.31
CA SER A 106 -23.21 16.38 37.24
C SER A 106 -24.06 17.54 36.73
N THR A 107 -24.04 17.80 35.43
CA THR A 107 -24.77 18.91 34.78
C THR A 107 -26.28 18.79 34.95
N ALA A 108 -26.83 17.57 34.86
CA ALA A 108 -28.25 17.33 35.02
C ALA A 108 -28.71 17.39 36.50
N ARG A 109 -27.76 17.32 37.45
CA ARG A 109 -28.04 17.54 38.88
C ARG A 109 -27.99 19.01 39.26
N GLU A 110 -27.13 19.81 38.62
CA GLU A 110 -27.04 21.26 38.85
C GLU A 110 -28.28 22.01 38.34
N ASP A 111 -28.84 21.63 37.19
CA ASP A 111 -30.06 22.26 36.64
C ASP A 111 -31.34 21.97 37.45
N PHE A 112 -31.31 21.01 38.37
CA PHE A 112 -32.45 20.59 39.19
C PHE A 112 -32.41 21.09 40.64
N PHE A 113 -31.36 21.82 41.04
CA PHE A 113 -31.23 22.47 42.35
C PHE A 113 -31.48 23.98 42.27
#